data_AF-A0A3C0SVR5-F1
#
_entry.id   AF-A0A3C0SVR5-F1
#
_cell.length_a   1.000
_cell.length_b   1.000
_cell.length_c   1.000
_cell.angle_alpha   90.00
_cell.angle_beta   90.00
_cell.angle_gamma   90.00
#
_symmetry.space_group_name_H-M   'P 1'
#
loop_
_entity.id
_entity.type
_entity.pdbx_description
1 polymer ?
#
loop_
_entity_poly.entity_id
_entity_poly.type
_entity_poly.pdbx_seq_one_letter_code
_entity_poly.pdbx_strand_id
1 'polypeptide(L)'
;MTEYDLDIDDVRWYKSWMTSQELLSYAENQDELVQIIWSGNLASRLYNMEEEYLGELQSQIDRGITDETGIREILSDAYALKNKRSWNE
;
A
#
# COMPACT_ATOMS: atom_id res chain seq x y z
N MET A 1 12.09 7.65 -19.89
CA MET A 1 11.77 7.61 -18.46
C MET A 1 10.40 8.24 -18.34
N THR A 2 9.36 7.45 -18.05
CA THR A 2 8.02 7.99 -17.79
C THR A 2 8.04 8.48 -16.36
N GLU A 3 7.90 9.78 -16.18
CA GLU A 3 7.80 10.37 -14.85
C GLU A 3 6.36 10.16 -14.37
N TYR A 4 6.21 9.41 -13.27
CA TYR A 4 4.92 9.26 -12.62
C TYR A 4 4.70 10.50 -11.75
N ASP A 5 3.66 11.27 -12.04
CA ASP A 5 3.19 12.34 -11.17
C ASP A 5 2.48 11.71 -9.97
N LEU A 6 3.27 11.25 -8.99
CA LEU A 6 2.79 10.63 -7.76
C LEU A 6 3.23 11.46 -6.57
N ASP A 7 2.26 11.88 -5.77
CA ASP A 7 2.52 12.52 -4.49
C ASP A 7 2.47 11.49 -3.34
N ILE A 8 2.94 11.92 -2.18
CA ILE A 8 2.95 11.12 -0.95
C ILE A 8 1.54 10.62 -0.57
N ASP A 9 0.52 11.42 -0.82
CA ASP A 9 -0.88 11.03 -0.58
C ASP A 9 -1.37 9.98 -1.57
N ASP A 10 -0.80 9.91 -2.77
CA ASP A 10 -1.11 8.84 -3.73
C ASP A 10 -0.51 7.50 -3.29
N VAL A 11 0.68 7.53 -2.67
CA VAL A 11 1.29 6.35 -2.02
C VAL A 11 0.43 5.89 -0.84
N ARG A 12 -0.02 6.81 0.00
CA ARG A 12 -0.95 6.49 1.11
C ARG A 12 -2.24 5.90 0.60
N TRP A 13 -2.84 6.48 -0.45
CA TRP A 13 -4.04 5.94 -1.09
C TRP A 13 -3.84 4.52 -1.61
N TYR A 14 -2.74 4.28 -2.33
CA TYR A 14 -2.38 2.95 -2.81
C TYR A 14 -2.27 1.94 -1.66
N LYS A 15 -1.58 2.32 -0.57
CA LYS A 15 -1.43 1.45 0.60
C LYS A 15 -2.75 1.21 1.33
N SER A 16 -3.60 2.23 1.48
CA SER A 16 -4.95 2.05 2.02
C SER A 16 -5.78 1.09 1.16
N TRP A 17 -5.68 1.19 -0.17
CA TRP A 17 -6.32 0.25 -1.08
C TRP A 17 -5.83 -1.17 -0.85
N MET A 18 -4.51 -1.40 -0.80
CA MET A 18 -3.93 -2.72 -0.52
C MET A 18 -4.38 -3.28 0.83
N THR A 19 -4.33 -2.46 1.89
CA THR A 19 -4.82 -2.85 3.22
C THR A 19 -6.31 -3.18 3.21
N SER A 20 -7.13 -2.47 2.44
CA SER A 20 -8.55 -2.82 2.29
C SER A 20 -8.75 -4.20 1.66
N GLN A 21 -7.94 -4.56 0.64
CA GLN A 21 -8.01 -5.87 0.00
C GLN A 21 -7.60 -6.97 0.98
N GLU A 22 -6.55 -6.73 1.78
CA GLU A 22 -6.13 -7.62 2.86
C GLU A 22 -7.27 -7.83 3.87
N LEU A 23 -7.91 -6.76 4.36
CA LEU A 23 -9.02 -6.88 5.32
C LEU A 23 -10.22 -7.62 4.72
N LEU A 24 -10.54 -7.39 3.45
CA LEU A 24 -11.60 -8.09 2.73
C LEU A 24 -11.30 -9.58 2.54
N SER A 25 -10.02 -9.99 2.52
CA SER A 25 -9.65 -11.41 2.44
C SER A 25 -10.09 -12.22 3.67
N TYR A 26 -10.31 -11.55 4.81
CA TYR A 26 -10.84 -12.16 6.04
C TYR A 26 -12.37 -12.19 6.11
N ALA A 27 -13.09 -11.86 5.03
CA ALA A 27 -14.56 -11.80 5.05
C ALA A 27 -15.23 -13.13 5.48
N GLU A 28 -14.60 -14.27 5.16
CA GLU A 28 -15.07 -15.60 5.54
C GLU A 28 -14.58 -16.07 6.93
N ASN A 29 -13.62 -15.35 7.54
CA ASN A 29 -13.05 -15.64 8.85
C ASN A 29 -13.13 -14.42 9.78
N GLN A 30 -14.32 -14.16 10.30
CA GLN A 30 -14.61 -12.95 11.08
C GLN A 30 -13.80 -12.84 12.37
N ASP A 31 -13.46 -13.95 13.03
CA ASP A 31 -12.69 -13.93 14.28
C ASP A 31 -11.28 -13.36 14.07
N GLU A 32 -10.63 -13.73 12.96
CA GLU A 32 -9.31 -13.23 12.60
C GLU A 32 -9.36 -11.74 12.23
N LEU A 33 -10.40 -11.31 11.49
CA LEU A 33 -10.63 -9.89 11.20
C LEU A 33 -10.82 -9.08 12.50
N VAL A 34 -11.62 -9.59 13.44
CA VAL A 34 -11.83 -8.96 14.75
C VAL A 34 -10.51 -8.85 15.52
N GLN A 35 -9.69 -9.90 15.52
CA GLN A 35 -8.38 -9.87 16.18
C GLN A 35 -7.45 -8.81 15.59
N ILE A 36 -7.39 -8.69 14.26
CA ILE A 36 -6.59 -7.67 13.57
C ILE A 36 -7.01 -6.26 13.98
N ILE A 37 -8.32 -6.00 13.97
CA ILE A 37 -8.88 -4.69 14.35
C ILE A 37 -8.63 -4.40 15.85
N TRP A 38 -8.91 -5.36 16.73
CA TRP A 38 -8.82 -5.19 18.18
C TRP A 38 -7.39 -5.04 18.69
N SER A 39 -6.43 -5.72 18.07
CA SER A 39 -5.02 -5.70 18.51
C SER A 39 -4.36 -4.33 18.49
N GLY A 40 -4.96 -3.33 17.82
CA GLY A 40 -4.38 -2.01 17.61
C GLY A 40 -3.27 -1.98 16.55
N ASN A 41 -2.85 -3.15 16.03
CA ASN A 41 -1.82 -3.27 15.00
C ASN A 41 -2.21 -2.53 13.72
N LEU A 42 -3.47 -2.67 13.28
CA LEU A 42 -3.98 -1.97 12.10
C LEU A 42 -3.83 -0.44 12.23
N ALA A 43 -4.13 0.14 13.40
CA ALA A 43 -3.99 1.57 13.61
C ALA A 43 -2.53 2.04 13.53
N SER A 44 -1.59 1.26 14.10
CA SER A 44 -0.16 1.54 14.00
C SER A 44 0.33 1.50 12.55
N ARG A 45 -0.06 0.46 11.80
CA ARG A 45 0.28 0.31 10.37
C ARG A 45 -0.22 1.47 9.54
N LEU A 46 -1.45 1.94 9.79
CA LEU A 46 -2.03 3.08 9.06
C LEU A 46 -1.34 4.40 9.41
N TYR A 47 -0.88 4.57 10.66
CA TYR A 47 -0.23 5.80 11.09
C TYR A 47 1.15 6.02 10.44
N ASN A 48 1.97 4.97 10.33
CA ASN A 48 3.32 5.03 9.74
C ASN A 48 3.38 4.45 8.31
N MET A 49 2.25 4.30 7.63
CA MET A 49 2.14 3.45 6.44
C MET A 49 3.09 3.81 5.29
N GLU A 50 3.40 5.09 5.15
CA GLU A 50 4.28 5.60 4.11
C GLU A 50 5.75 5.27 4.44
N GLU A 51 6.20 5.64 5.64
CA GLU A 51 7.58 5.41 6.07
C GLU A 51 7.91 3.91 6.13
N GLU A 52 7.00 3.09 6.69
CA GLU A 52 7.16 1.64 6.72
C GLU A 52 7.25 1.07 5.31
N TYR A 53 6.40 1.54 4.39
CA TYR A 53 6.39 1.03 3.02
C TYR A 53 7.63 1.40 2.21
N LEU A 54 8.09 2.65 2.32
CA LEU A 54 9.33 3.07 1.66
C LEU A 54 10.53 2.30 2.22
N GLY A 55 10.56 2.06 3.54
CA GLY A 55 11.57 1.22 4.18
C GLY A 55 11.54 -0.22 3.70
N GLU A 56 10.36 -0.80 3.53
CA GLU A 56 10.18 -2.15 2.97
C GLU A 56 10.70 -2.23 1.54
N LEU A 57 10.33 -1.28 0.66
CA LEU A 57 10.79 -1.25 -0.73
C LEU A 57 12.30 -1.13 -0.80
N GLN A 58 12.90 -0.22 -0.02
CA GLN A 58 14.35 -0.09 0.05
C GLN A 58 15.00 -1.40 0.53
N SER A 59 14.47 -2.03 1.57
CA SER A 59 14.99 -3.30 2.05
C SER A 59 14.86 -4.43 1.02
N GLN A 60 13.84 -4.43 0.16
CA GLN A 60 13.70 -5.41 -0.90
C GLN A 60 14.74 -5.20 -2.00
N ILE A 61 15.02 -3.95 -2.35
CA ILE A 61 16.08 -3.59 -3.31
C ILE A 61 17.44 -4.02 -2.77
N ASP A 62 17.74 -3.67 -1.51
CA ASP A 62 19.03 -3.96 -0.87
C ASP A 62 19.30 -5.48 -0.76
N ARG A 63 18.24 -6.27 -0.62
CA ARG A 63 18.31 -7.74 -0.56
C ARG A 63 18.26 -8.41 -1.94
N GLY A 64 18.10 -7.65 -3.02
CA GLY A 64 17.92 -8.18 -4.38
C GLY A 64 16.64 -8.98 -4.57
N ILE A 65 15.62 -8.74 -3.73
CA ILE A 65 14.29 -9.37 -3.84
C ILE A 65 13.49 -8.71 -4.96
N THR A 66 13.67 -7.40 -5.14
CA THR A 66 13.07 -6.63 -6.23
C THR A 66 14.18 -5.88 -6.97
N ASP A 67 13.89 -5.54 -8.22
CA ASP A 67 14.75 -4.72 -9.07
C ASP A 67 14.02 -3.45 -9.51
N GLU A 68 14.66 -2.63 -10.34
CA GLU A 68 14.04 -1.41 -10.87
C GLU A 68 12.74 -1.71 -11.63
N THR A 69 12.65 -2.86 -12.30
CA THR A 69 11.45 -3.27 -13.04
C THR A 69 10.28 -3.49 -12.07
N GLY A 70 10.49 -4.24 -10.99
CA GLY A 70 9.47 -4.46 -9.97
C GLY A 70 9.02 -3.17 -9.28
N ILE A 71 9.94 -2.24 -9.02
CA ILE A 71 9.58 -0.92 -8.48
C ILE A 71 8.73 -0.12 -9.49
N ARG A 72 9.06 -0.17 -10.78
CA ARG A 72 8.26 0.51 -11.82
C ARG A 72 6.85 -0.06 -11.92
N GLU A 73 6.68 -1.37 -11.78
CA GLU A 73 5.35 -2.00 -11.77
C GLU A 73 4.51 -1.48 -10.60
N ILE A 74 5.10 -1.43 -9.41
CA ILE A 74 4.47 -0.87 -8.21
C ILE A 74 4.03 0.59 -8.42
N LEU A 75 4.92 1.44 -8.96
CA LEU A 75 4.59 2.84 -9.24
C LEU A 75 3.50 2.97 -10.32
N SER A 76 3.52 2.08 -11.32
CA SER A 76 2.48 2.02 -12.34
C SER A 76 1.11 1.68 -11.74
N ASP A 77 1.06 0.74 -10.79
CA ASP A 77 -0.18 0.38 -10.11
C ASP A 77 -0.71 1.51 -9.22
N ALA A 78 0.18 2.18 -8.48
CA ALA A 78 -0.15 3.35 -7.69
C ALA A 78 -0.71 4.48 -8.58
N TYR A 79 -0.08 4.75 -9.72
CA TYR A 79 -0.55 5.74 -10.68
C TYR A 79 -1.90 5.36 -11.31
N ALA A 80 -2.11 4.09 -11.63
CA ALA A 80 -3.40 3.61 -12.11
C ALA A 80 -4.50 3.79 -11.04
N LEU A 81 -4.18 3.57 -9.76
CA LEU A 81 -5.11 3.78 -8.65
C LEU A 81 -5.39 5.25 -8.39
N LYS A 82 -4.39 6.14 -8.51
CA LYS A 82 -4.58 7.61 -8.51
C LYS A 82 -5.61 8.01 -9.57
N ASN A 83 -5.46 7.55 -10.81
CA ASN A 83 -6.37 7.89 -11.90
C ASN A 83 -7.78 7.33 -11.73
N LYS A 84 -7.94 6.24 -10.98
CA LYS A 84 -9.26 5.65 -10.64
C LYS A 84 -9.92 6.35 -9.46
N ARG A 85 -9.20 7.19 -8.72
CA ARG A 85 -9.73 7.89 -7.54
C ARG A 85 -10.80 8.89 -7.99
N SER A 86 -12.06 8.47 -7.91
CA SER A 86 -13.21 9.34 -8.17
C SER A 86 -13.49 10.21 -6.95
N TRP A 87 -12.63 11.20 -6.69
CA TRP A 87 -13.04 12.38 -5.93
C TRP A 87 -13.42 13.43 -6.96
N ASN A 88 -14.70 13.81 -6.99
CA ASN A 88 -15.12 15.02 -7.70
C ASN A 88 -14.39 16.19 -7.03
N GLU A 89 -13.45 16.82 -7.74
CA GLU A 89 -13.08 18.22 -7.46
C GLU A 89 -14.18 19.15 -7.97
#